data_AF-A0AAQ3JQ79-F1
#
_entry.id   AF-A0AAQ3JQ79-F1
#
_cell.length_a   1.000
_cell.length_b   1.000
_cell.length_c   1.000
_cell.angle_alpha   90.00
_cell.angle_beta   90.00
_cell.angle_gamma   90.00
#
_symmetry.space_group_name_H-M   'P 1'
#
loop_
_entity.id
_entity.type
_entity.pdbx_description
1 polymer ?
#
loop_
_entity_poly.entity_id
_entity_poly.type
_entity_poly.pdbx_seq_one_letter_code
_entity_poly.pdbx_strand_id
1 'polypeptide(L)'
;MERCWCYLLIWNIVVAAVQVKAISRDEFPAGFIFGAGTSAYQVEGAAAEGGRTPSIWDTFAYAGKSLDKRTGDTGADQYHKYKVKSISAY
;
A
#
# COMPACT_ATOMS: atom_id res chain seq x y z
N MET A 1 -12.16 -31.89 33.64
CA MET A 1 -11.34 -30.66 33.70
C MET A 1 -9.93 -30.86 33.14
N GLU A 2 -9.33 -32.05 33.26
CA GLU A 2 -7.97 -32.37 32.75
C GLU A 2 -7.74 -32.23 31.23
N ARG A 3 -8.76 -32.47 30.38
CA ARG A 3 -8.57 -32.49 28.91
C ARG A 3 -8.34 -31.10 28.29
N CYS A 4 -8.82 -30.03 28.92
CA CYS A 4 -8.66 -28.66 28.42
C CYS A 4 -7.21 -28.17 28.47
N TRP A 5 -6.44 -28.66 29.46
CA TRP A 5 -5.01 -28.34 29.60
C TRP A 5 -4.18 -28.95 28.48
N CYS A 6 -4.52 -30.16 28.01
CA CYS A 6 -3.87 -30.76 26.85
C CYS A 6 -4.11 -29.94 25.58
N TYR A 7 -5.33 -29.44 25.36
CA TYR A 7 -5.61 -28.58 24.20
C TYR A 7 -4.87 -27.24 24.26
N LEU A 8 -4.76 -26.63 25.44
CA LEU A 8 -3.97 -25.41 25.64
C LEU A 8 -2.47 -25.65 25.46
N LEU A 9 -1.93 -26.76 25.94
CA LEU A 9 -0.53 -27.15 25.73
C LEU A 9 -0.26 -27.41 24.25
N ILE A 10 -1.12 -28.18 23.58
CA ILE A 10 -1.03 -28.43 22.15
C ILE A 10 -1.11 -27.12 21.37
N TRP A 11 -2.03 -26.22 21.73
CA TRP A 11 -2.16 -24.90 21.11
C TRP A 11 -0.88 -24.06 21.26
N ASN A 12 -0.30 -24.00 22.46
CA ASN A 12 0.95 -23.28 22.70
C ASN A 12 2.13 -23.89 21.94
N ILE A 13 2.20 -25.23 21.85
CA ILE A 13 3.24 -25.93 21.08
C ILE A 13 3.08 -25.65 19.58
N VAL A 14 1.86 -25.69 19.05
CA VAL A 14 1.56 -25.38 17.64
C VAL A 14 1.94 -23.94 17.33
N VAL A 15 1.57 -22.98 18.19
CA VAL A 15 1.94 -21.56 18.01
C VAL A 15 3.47 -21.38 18.02
N ALA A 16 4.20 -22.09 18.87
CA ALA A 16 5.66 -22.01 18.93
C ALA A 16 6.36 -22.70 17.73
N ALA A 17 5.76 -23.74 17.16
CA ALA A 17 6.34 -24.52 16.06
C ALA A 17 6.12 -23.90 14.67
N VAL A 18 5.15 -22.99 14.53
CA VAL A 18 4.93 -22.28 13.26
C VAL A 18 5.96 -21.16 13.11
N GLN A 19 7.05 -21.45 12.37
CA GLN A 19 8.02 -20.43 11.95
C GLN A 19 7.67 -19.90 10.55
N VAL A 20 7.55 -18.58 10.42
CA VAL A 20 7.49 -17.90 9.12
C VAL A 20 8.91 -17.51 8.74
N LYS A 21 9.46 -18.12 7.68
CA LYS A 21 10.75 -17.73 7.12
C LYS A 21 10.59 -16.45 6.30
N ALA A 22 11.51 -15.51 6.46
CA ALA A 22 11.56 -14.32 5.61
C ALA A 22 12.01 -14.69 4.19
N ILE A 23 11.41 -14.05 3.19
CA ILE A 23 11.78 -14.22 1.78
C ILE A 23 13.08 -13.45 1.49
N SER A 24 14.02 -14.05 0.76
CA SER A 24 15.28 -13.44 0.36
C SER A 24 15.42 -13.30 -1.16
N ARG A 25 16.30 -12.38 -1.62
CA ARG A 25 16.45 -12.07 -3.07
C ARG A 25 17.00 -13.24 -3.88
N ASP A 26 17.78 -14.12 -3.26
CA ASP A 26 18.35 -15.33 -3.86
C ASP A 26 17.31 -16.40 -4.20
N GLU A 27 16.07 -16.28 -3.71
CA GLU A 27 14.96 -17.13 -4.11
C GLU A 27 14.40 -16.78 -5.51
N PHE A 28 14.87 -15.69 -6.12
CA PHE A 28 14.43 -15.22 -7.44
C PHE A 28 15.55 -15.36 -8.48
N PRO A 29 15.23 -15.60 -9.78
CA PRO A 29 16.22 -15.67 -10.83
C PRO A 29 17.11 -14.43 -10.92
N ALA A 30 18.35 -14.60 -11.38
CA ALA A 30 19.23 -13.48 -11.68
C ALA A 30 18.55 -12.54 -12.70
N GLY A 31 18.50 -11.25 -12.37
CA GLY A 31 17.83 -10.24 -13.19
C GLY A 31 16.33 -10.07 -12.91
N PHE A 32 15.76 -10.73 -11.90
CA PHE A 32 14.39 -10.46 -11.47
C PHE A 32 14.24 -9.01 -10.98
N ILE A 33 13.28 -8.28 -11.56
CA ILE A 33 13.04 -6.87 -11.26
C ILE A 33 11.90 -6.75 -10.24
N PHE A 34 12.21 -6.17 -9.09
CA PHE A 34 11.21 -5.70 -8.14
C PHE A 34 10.95 -4.21 -8.39
N GLY A 35 9.68 -3.83 -8.37
CA GLY A 35 9.27 -2.44 -8.53
C GLY A 35 8.05 -2.13 -7.67
N ALA A 36 7.70 -0.84 -7.60
CA ALA A 36 6.48 -0.36 -6.96
C ALA A 36 5.62 0.36 -8.01
N GLY A 37 4.30 0.26 -7.85
CA GLY A 37 3.32 0.94 -8.71
C GLY A 37 2.49 1.95 -7.92
N THR A 38 2.10 3.03 -8.57
CA THR A 38 1.16 4.04 -8.05
C THR A 38 0.15 4.42 -9.14
N SER A 39 -0.92 5.14 -8.81
CA SER A 39 -1.85 5.71 -9.79
C SER A 39 -2.00 7.22 -9.61
N ALA A 40 -2.18 7.94 -10.72
CA ALA A 40 -2.17 9.41 -10.76
C ALA A 40 -3.06 10.05 -9.68
N TYR A 41 -4.36 9.73 -9.66
CA TYR A 41 -5.31 10.34 -8.73
C TYR A 41 -5.00 10.05 -7.25
N GLN A 42 -4.33 8.94 -6.95
CA GLN A 42 -3.96 8.60 -5.57
C GLN A 42 -2.78 9.43 -5.05
N VAL A 43 -1.86 9.85 -5.92
CA VAL A 43 -0.55 10.36 -5.47
C VAL A 43 -0.19 11.75 -5.99
N GLU A 44 -0.70 12.17 -7.15
CA GLU A 44 -0.25 13.41 -7.79
C GLU A 44 -0.71 14.67 -7.06
N GLY A 45 -2.02 14.80 -6.83
CA GLY A 45 -2.62 16.04 -6.34
C GLY A 45 -2.81 17.07 -7.44
N ALA A 46 -2.66 18.35 -7.09
CA ALA A 46 -2.67 19.50 -7.99
C ALA A 46 -3.93 19.54 -8.89
N ALA A 47 -5.10 19.23 -8.33
CA ALA A 47 -6.30 18.93 -9.11
C ALA A 47 -6.87 20.08 -9.95
N ALA A 48 -6.48 21.32 -9.64
CA ALA A 48 -6.86 22.52 -10.38
C ALA A 48 -5.66 23.25 -11.02
N GLU A 49 -4.50 22.61 -11.11
CA GLU A 49 -3.27 23.22 -11.59
C GLU A 49 -2.87 22.72 -12.99
N GLY A 50 -1.91 23.41 -13.62
CA GLY A 50 -1.28 22.93 -14.86
C GLY A 50 -2.21 22.75 -16.06
N GLY A 51 -3.43 23.32 -16.02
CA GLY A 51 -4.45 23.13 -17.05
C GLY A 51 -5.18 21.78 -16.98
N ARG A 52 -5.04 21.02 -15.88
CA ARG A 52 -5.80 19.79 -15.66
C ARG A 52 -7.31 20.08 -15.62
N THR A 53 -8.10 19.22 -16.25
CA THR A 53 -9.56 19.21 -16.12
C THR A 53 -10.04 18.12 -15.16
N PRO A 54 -11.23 18.28 -14.55
CA PRO A 54 -11.79 17.27 -13.64
C PRO A 54 -11.97 15.91 -14.32
N SER A 55 -11.59 14.86 -13.60
CA SER A 55 -11.82 13.45 -13.93
C SER A 55 -13.10 12.93 -13.28
N ILE A 56 -13.52 11.71 -13.66
CA ILE A 56 -14.64 11.03 -13.00
C ILE A 56 -14.41 10.82 -11.49
N TRP A 57 -13.15 10.67 -11.07
CA TRP A 57 -12.80 10.46 -9.67
C TRP A 57 -12.94 11.72 -8.83
N ASP A 58 -12.69 12.90 -9.43
CA ASP A 58 -12.98 14.19 -8.79
C ASP A 58 -14.49 14.30 -8.53
N THR A 59 -15.32 14.06 -9.56
CA THR A 59 -16.79 14.09 -9.44
C THR A 59 -17.29 13.13 -8.36
N PHE A 60 -16.79 11.90 -8.35
CA PHE A 60 -17.16 10.90 -7.35
C PHE A 60 -16.76 11.32 -5.93
N ALA A 61 -15.54 11.80 -5.75
CA ALA A 61 -15.01 12.19 -4.44
C ALA A 61 -15.73 13.45 -3.89
N TYR A 62 -15.92 14.47 -4.72
CA TYR A 62 -16.67 15.68 -4.35
C TYR A 62 -18.16 15.41 -4.10
N ALA A 63 -18.73 14.37 -4.69
CA ALA A 63 -20.07 13.89 -4.33
C ALA A 63 -20.12 13.15 -2.97
N GLY A 64 -19.00 13.09 -2.23
CA GLY A 64 -18.91 12.50 -0.90
C GLY A 64 -19.11 10.98 -0.90
N LYS A 65 -18.82 10.31 -2.02
CA LYS A 65 -19.06 8.87 -2.21
C LYS A 65 -17.89 7.99 -1.77
N SER A 66 -16.74 8.59 -1.44
CA SER A 66 -15.63 7.89 -0.79
C SER A 66 -15.93 7.64 0.68
N LEU A 67 -15.40 6.53 1.24
CA LEU A 67 -15.65 6.10 2.63
C LEU A 67 -15.40 7.23 3.64
N ASP A 68 -14.28 7.92 3.48
CA ASP A 68 -13.83 9.00 4.37
C ASP A 68 -14.17 10.40 3.83
N LYS A 69 -14.94 10.50 2.75
CA LYS A 69 -15.27 11.76 2.05
C LYS A 69 -14.04 12.58 1.65
N ARG A 70 -12.89 11.91 1.45
CA ARG A 70 -11.63 12.52 1.01
C ARG A 70 -11.62 12.74 -0.50
N THR A 71 -10.90 13.77 -0.92
CA THR A 71 -10.66 14.15 -2.33
C THR A 71 -9.20 13.88 -2.72
N GLY A 72 -8.93 13.86 -4.03
CA GLY A 72 -7.59 13.70 -4.61
C GLY A 72 -6.84 15.02 -4.80
N ASP A 73 -7.32 16.12 -4.20
CA ASP A 73 -6.84 17.48 -4.51
C ASP A 73 -5.35 17.66 -4.23
N THR A 74 -4.88 17.07 -3.13
CA THR A 74 -3.48 17.10 -2.72
C THR A 74 -2.79 15.75 -2.93
N GLY A 75 -3.50 14.62 -2.73
CA GLY A 75 -2.90 13.28 -2.80
C GLY A 75 -1.67 13.15 -1.89
N ALA A 76 -0.59 12.60 -2.45
CA ALA A 76 0.73 12.60 -1.82
C ALA A 76 1.62 13.76 -2.31
N ASP A 77 1.03 14.73 -3.03
CA ASP A 77 1.70 15.90 -3.58
C ASP A 77 2.89 15.53 -4.50
N GLN A 78 2.74 14.43 -5.25
CA GLN A 78 3.79 13.99 -6.18
C GLN A 78 3.94 14.93 -7.38
N TYR A 79 2.89 15.66 -7.78
CA TYR A 79 2.99 16.65 -8.86
C TYR A 79 4.13 17.64 -8.60
N HIS A 80 4.25 18.13 -7.36
CA HIS A 80 5.33 19.03 -6.95
C HIS A 80 6.61 18.28 -6.52
N LYS A 81 6.47 17.10 -5.92
CA LYS A 81 7.58 16.39 -5.26
C LYS A 81 8.18 15.22 -6.03
N TYR A 82 7.81 15.04 -7.31
CA TYR A 82 8.27 13.89 -8.10
C TYR A 82 9.80 13.77 -8.12
N LYS A 83 10.53 14.89 -8.23
CA LYS A 83 12.01 14.91 -8.24
C LYS A 83 12.65 14.45 -6.95
N VAL A 84 12.07 14.77 -5.79
CA VAL A 84 12.60 14.36 -4.49
C VAL A 84 12.24 12.90 -4.20
N LYS A 85 11.06 12.46 -4.66
CA LYS A 85 10.57 11.08 -4.46
C LYS A 85 11.13 10.07 -5.47
N SER A 86 11.60 10.50 -6.65
CA SER A 86 12.17 9.62 -7.67
C SER A 86 13.58 9.13 -7.35
N ILE A 87 14.25 9.66 -6.32
CA ILE A 87 15.66 9.37 -6.01
C ILE A 87 15.81 8.11 -5.12
N SER A 88 14.73 7.47 -4.69
CA SER A 88 14.79 6.30 -3.78
C SER A 88 14.46 4.96 -4.46
N ALA A 89 14.77 4.80 -5.75
CA ALA A 89 14.53 3.55 -6.48
C ALA A 89 15.81 2.73 -6.77
N TYR A 90 17.00 3.21 -6.38
CA TYR A 90 18.28 2.51 -6.52
C TYR A 90 19.20 2.83 -5.34
#